data_AF-A0A4Y2K119-F1
#
_entry.id   AF-A0A4Y2K119-F1
#
_cell.length_a   1.000
_cell.length_b   1.000
_cell.length_c   1.000
_cell.angle_alpha   90.00
_cell.angle_beta   90.00
_cell.angle_gamma   90.00
#
_symmetry.space_group_name_H-M   'P 1'
#
loop_
_entity.id
_entity.type
_entity.pdbx_description
1 polymer ?
#
loop_
_entity_poly.entity_id
_entity_poly.type
_entity_poly.pdbx_seq_one_letter_code
_entity_poly.pdbx_strand_id
1 'polypeptide(L)'
;MQKVNEMFGFLSPKQLTTLDNKTLREKATTLANLYRDDLDKDELSVEIESFKYSVIGSDNLAGSESKKSKLNSTALDFLNYLYTTGLHENYSNLTTALRIYLTLPVSVASNERSFSKLKIIKNYLRNLTKQDRLSNLAVIYIEHEKASKISYDDVIKTFAAKKRKIKLK
;
A
#
# COMPACT_ATOMS: atom_id res chain seq x y z
N MET A 1 9.78 -10.14 5.70
CA MET A 1 10.23 -10.38 4.32
C MET A 1 9.86 -11.77 3.82
N GLN A 2 10.42 -12.85 4.38
CA GLN A 2 10.20 -14.22 3.89
C GLN A 2 8.72 -14.66 3.85
N LYS A 3 7.96 -14.43 4.94
CA LYS A 3 6.51 -14.75 5.01
C LYS A 3 5.64 -14.01 3.99
N VAL A 4 5.95 -12.73 3.71
CA VAL A 4 5.17 -11.93 2.74
C VAL A 4 5.46 -12.40 1.31
N ASN A 5 6.70 -12.78 1.03
CA ASN A 5 7.07 -13.35 -0.26
C ASN A 5 6.49 -14.76 -0.46
N GLU A 6 6.38 -15.58 0.59
CA GLU A 6 5.71 -16.88 0.51
C GLU A 6 4.22 -16.75 0.17
N MET A 7 3.58 -15.72 0.75
CA MET A 7 2.15 -15.48 0.62
C MET A 7 1.75 -14.74 -0.67
N PHE A 8 2.49 -13.70 -1.07
CA PHE A 8 2.14 -12.86 -2.23
C PHE A 8 3.13 -13.01 -3.40
N GLY A 9 4.25 -13.71 -3.24
CA GLY A 9 5.28 -13.81 -4.28
C GLY A 9 4.76 -14.41 -5.58
N PHE A 10 3.75 -15.29 -5.49
CA PHE A 10 3.12 -15.92 -6.64
C PHE A 10 2.37 -14.93 -7.55
N LEU A 11 2.01 -13.74 -7.05
CA LEU A 11 1.39 -12.67 -7.83
C LEU A 11 2.38 -11.91 -8.72
N SER A 12 3.68 -12.22 -8.63
CA SER A 12 4.66 -11.62 -9.52
C SER A 12 4.47 -12.14 -10.95
N PRO A 13 4.57 -11.28 -12.00
CA PRO A 13 4.38 -11.68 -13.39
C PRO A 13 5.23 -12.89 -13.81
N LYS A 14 6.47 -12.98 -13.29
CA LYS A 14 7.38 -14.12 -13.54
C LYS A 14 6.90 -15.44 -12.92
N GLN A 15 6.29 -15.39 -11.73
CA GLN A 15 5.77 -16.59 -11.06
C GLN A 15 4.42 -17.02 -11.62
N LEU A 16 3.58 -16.08 -12.06
CA LEU A 16 2.33 -16.35 -12.75
C LEU A 16 2.53 -17.15 -14.05
N THR A 17 3.60 -16.89 -14.80
CA THR A 17 3.90 -17.61 -16.04
C THR A 17 4.60 -18.96 -15.83
N THR A 18 5.26 -19.17 -14.69
CA THR A 18 6.13 -20.35 -14.45
C THR A 18 5.50 -21.41 -13.56
N LEU A 19 4.57 -21.06 -12.68
CA LEU A 19 3.93 -22.00 -11.76
C LEU A 19 2.81 -22.78 -12.44
N ASP A 20 2.61 -24.02 -12.00
CA ASP A 20 1.50 -24.86 -12.44
C ASP A 20 0.14 -24.30 -11.97
N ASN A 21 -0.90 -24.50 -12.77
CA ASN A 21 -2.25 -24.00 -12.49
C ASN A 21 -2.80 -24.57 -11.18
N LYS A 22 -2.49 -25.84 -10.86
CA LYS A 22 -2.88 -26.46 -9.60
C LYS A 22 -2.29 -25.73 -8.39
N THR A 23 -1.00 -25.43 -8.43
CA THR A 23 -0.30 -24.72 -7.34
C THR A 23 -0.75 -23.27 -7.23
N LEU A 24 -1.03 -22.60 -8.36
CA LEU A 24 -1.59 -21.24 -8.36
C LEU A 24 -2.95 -21.18 -7.68
N ARG A 25 -3.82 -22.15 -7.97
CA ARG A 25 -5.14 -22.25 -7.35
C ARG A 25 -5.05 -22.54 -5.86
N GLU A 26 -4.18 -23.44 -5.42
CA GLU A 26 -3.94 -23.68 -3.99
C GLU A 26 -3.43 -22.41 -3.26
N LYS A 27 -2.54 -21.64 -3.87
CA LYS A 27 -2.08 -20.36 -3.31
C LYS A 27 -3.14 -19.27 -3.32
N ALA A 28 -3.90 -19.13 -4.41
CA ALA A 28 -5.01 -18.18 -4.53
C ALA A 28 -6.09 -18.47 -3.48
N THR A 29 -6.45 -19.73 -3.31
CA THR A 29 -7.42 -20.14 -2.29
C THR A 29 -6.92 -19.89 -0.87
N THR A 30 -5.62 -20.10 -0.60
CA THR A 30 -5.02 -19.77 0.69
C THR A 30 -5.05 -18.26 0.95
N LEU A 31 -4.78 -17.43 -0.07
CA LEU A 31 -4.82 -15.98 0.04
C LEU A 31 -6.25 -15.45 0.24
N ALA A 32 -7.21 -15.92 -0.55
CA ALA A 32 -8.62 -15.54 -0.43
C ALA A 32 -9.22 -15.97 0.92
N ASN A 33 -8.80 -17.11 1.46
CA ASN A 33 -9.20 -17.52 2.81
C ASN A 33 -8.65 -16.60 3.90
N LEU A 34 -7.46 -16.00 3.70
CA LEU A 34 -6.91 -15.03 4.66
C LEU A 34 -7.65 -13.69 4.59
N TYR A 35 -8.01 -13.24 3.40
CA TYR A 35 -8.71 -11.97 3.15
C TYR A 35 -10.13 -12.20 2.65
N ARG A 36 -10.93 -12.94 3.43
CA ARG A 36 -12.29 -13.37 3.03
C ARG A 36 -13.25 -12.19 2.78
N ASP A 37 -13.00 -11.06 3.43
CA ASP A 37 -13.82 -9.85 3.27
C ASP A 37 -13.42 -9.02 2.04
N ASP A 38 -12.22 -9.24 1.48
CA ASP A 38 -11.67 -8.45 0.38
C ASP A 38 -11.52 -9.23 -0.94
N LEU A 39 -11.49 -10.56 -0.90
CA LEU A 39 -11.18 -11.43 -2.05
C LEU A 39 -12.16 -12.60 -2.17
N ASP A 40 -12.70 -12.79 -3.37
CA ASP A 40 -13.46 -13.97 -3.72
C ASP A 40 -12.53 -15.12 -4.16
N LYS A 41 -12.69 -16.28 -3.54
CA LYS A 41 -11.85 -17.47 -3.76
C LYS A 41 -11.97 -18.04 -5.17
N ASP A 42 -13.21 -18.13 -5.65
CA ASP A 42 -13.53 -18.79 -6.91
C ASP A 42 -13.22 -17.83 -8.07
N GLU A 43 -13.51 -16.54 -7.91
CA GLU A 43 -13.21 -15.50 -8.90
C GLU A 43 -11.70 -15.24 -9.03
N LEU A 44 -10.96 -15.13 -7.91
CA LEU A 44 -9.52 -14.89 -7.93
C LEU A 44 -8.76 -16.01 -8.67
N SER A 45 -9.16 -17.26 -8.48
CA SER A 45 -8.54 -18.41 -9.13
C SER A 45 -8.71 -18.35 -10.66
N VAL A 46 -9.92 -18.00 -11.11
CA VAL A 46 -10.25 -17.85 -12.54
C VAL A 46 -9.54 -16.65 -13.15
N GLU A 47 -9.50 -15.52 -12.43
CA GLU A 47 -8.78 -14.31 -12.85
C GLU A 47 -7.29 -14.59 -13.07
N ILE A 48 -6.64 -15.29 -12.15
CA ILE A 48 -5.21 -15.66 -12.24
C ILE A 48 -4.94 -16.58 -13.43
N GLU A 49 -5.78 -17.60 -13.63
CA GLU A 49 -5.65 -18.52 -14.76
C GLU A 49 -5.85 -17.79 -16.10
N SER A 50 -6.89 -16.97 -16.21
CA SER A 50 -7.16 -16.12 -17.38
C SER A 50 -6.01 -15.15 -17.67
N PHE A 51 -5.47 -14.50 -16.65
CA PHE A 51 -4.32 -13.61 -16.78
C PHE A 51 -3.08 -14.36 -17.29
N LYS A 52 -2.81 -15.56 -16.77
CA LYS A 52 -1.72 -16.42 -17.24
C LYS A 52 -1.85 -16.73 -18.73
N TYR A 53 -3.04 -17.10 -19.21
CA TYR A 53 -3.27 -17.32 -20.64
C TYR A 53 -3.13 -16.05 -21.48
N SER A 54 -3.59 -14.90 -20.98
CA SER A 54 -3.44 -13.61 -21.66
C SER A 54 -1.97 -13.21 -21.83
N VAL A 55 -1.16 -13.40 -20.78
CA VAL A 55 0.29 -13.13 -20.82
C VAL A 55 1.03 -14.12 -21.71
N ILE A 56 0.76 -15.43 -21.59
CA ILE A 56 1.39 -16.46 -22.43
C ILE A 56 0.97 -16.33 -23.90
N GLY A 57 -0.30 -16.00 -24.17
CA GLY A 57 -0.81 -15.74 -25.52
C GLY A 57 -0.15 -14.55 -26.19
N SER A 58 0.31 -13.56 -25.40
CA SER A 58 1.04 -12.40 -25.90
C SER A 58 2.53 -12.65 -26.19
N ASP A 59 3.13 -13.72 -25.65
CA ASP A 59 4.52 -14.11 -25.93
C ASP A 59 4.64 -14.82 -27.31
N ASN A 60 3.54 -15.38 -27.85
CA ASN A 60 3.51 -16.07 -29.15
C ASN A 60 3.23 -15.14 -30.36
N LEU A 61 2.88 -13.87 -30.14
CA LEU A 61 2.82 -12.86 -31.20
C LEU A 61 4.07 -11.99 -31.13
N ALA A 62 5.04 -12.34 -31.99
CA ALA A 62 6.31 -11.67 -32.21
C ALA A 62 6.17 -10.12 -32.20
N GLY A 63 6.85 -9.45 -31.24
CA GLY A 63 7.08 -8.00 -31.34
C GLY A 63 7.03 -7.15 -30.06
N SER A 64 7.31 -7.66 -28.85
CA SER A 64 7.21 -6.80 -27.64
C SER A 64 8.29 -7.00 -26.57
N GLU A 65 9.56 -6.88 -26.95
CA GLU A 65 10.64 -6.67 -25.98
C GLU A 65 10.37 -5.46 -25.04
N SER A 66 9.57 -4.49 -25.52
CA SER A 66 9.08 -3.32 -24.80
C SER A 66 7.87 -3.55 -23.85
N LYS A 67 7.05 -4.60 -24.03
CA LYS A 67 6.02 -4.99 -23.03
C LYS A 67 6.61 -5.87 -21.94
N LYS A 68 7.57 -6.74 -22.30
CA LYS A 68 8.29 -7.62 -21.37
C LYS A 68 9.10 -6.81 -20.36
N SER A 69 9.74 -5.70 -20.75
CA SER A 69 10.50 -4.84 -19.83
C SER A 69 9.64 -4.16 -18.76
N LYS A 70 8.37 -3.84 -19.06
CA LYS A 70 7.44 -3.14 -18.15
C LYS A 70 6.76 -4.06 -17.14
N LEU A 71 6.62 -5.36 -17.46
CA LEU A 71 6.18 -6.40 -16.52
C LEU A 71 7.32 -6.93 -15.62
N ASN A 72 8.56 -6.52 -15.91
CA ASN A 72 9.76 -6.95 -15.19
C ASN A 72 10.19 -6.01 -14.06
N SER A 73 9.58 -4.84 -13.94
CA SER A 73 9.82 -3.91 -12.84
C SER A 73 8.68 -4.00 -11.84
N THR A 74 9.03 -3.93 -10.56
CA THR A 74 8.24 -3.83 -9.31
C THR A 74 6.71 -4.07 -9.36
N ALA A 75 6.12 -4.69 -8.33
CA ALA A 75 4.66 -4.87 -8.22
C ALA A 75 3.82 -3.59 -8.44
N LEU A 76 4.38 -2.40 -8.21
CA LEU A 76 3.78 -1.11 -8.58
C LEU A 76 3.60 -0.92 -10.09
N ASP A 77 4.59 -1.29 -10.89
CA ASP A 77 4.52 -1.16 -12.35
C ASP A 77 3.52 -2.16 -12.92
N PHE A 78 3.41 -3.34 -12.30
CA PHE A 78 2.38 -4.30 -12.65
C PHE A 78 0.98 -3.76 -12.33
N LEU A 79 0.78 -3.15 -11.16
CA LEU A 79 -0.48 -2.49 -10.83
C LEU A 79 -0.79 -1.37 -11.84
N ASN A 80 0.18 -0.50 -12.15
CA ASN A 80 0.01 0.58 -13.14
C ASN A 80 -0.31 0.05 -14.55
N TYR A 81 0.25 -1.11 -14.92
CA TYR A 81 -0.08 -1.77 -16.18
C TYR A 81 -1.57 -2.14 -16.24
N LEU A 82 -2.14 -2.70 -15.17
CA LEU A 82 -3.57 -3.05 -15.11
C LEU A 82 -4.48 -1.83 -15.24
N TYR A 83 -4.10 -0.69 -14.65
CA TYR A 83 -4.85 0.56 -14.80
C TYR A 83 -4.73 1.15 -16.21
N THR A 84 -3.52 1.22 -16.75
CA THR A 84 -3.29 1.82 -18.07
C THR A 84 -3.90 1.02 -19.22
N THR A 85 -4.06 -0.29 -19.04
CA THR A 85 -4.71 -1.18 -20.02
C THR A 85 -6.22 -1.33 -19.82
N GLY A 86 -6.79 -0.71 -18.78
CA GLY A 86 -8.21 -0.86 -18.44
C GLY A 86 -8.57 -2.23 -17.85
N LEU A 87 -7.62 -3.15 -17.71
CA LEU A 87 -7.83 -4.51 -17.22
C LEU A 87 -8.24 -4.60 -15.75
N HIS A 88 -8.09 -3.50 -14.99
CA HIS A 88 -8.47 -3.46 -13.57
C HIS A 88 -9.94 -3.80 -13.29
N GLU A 89 -10.86 -3.55 -14.23
CA GLU A 89 -12.28 -3.92 -14.08
C GLU A 89 -12.51 -5.42 -14.29
N ASN A 90 -11.75 -6.04 -15.21
CA ASN A 90 -11.85 -7.46 -15.52
C ASN A 90 -11.09 -8.34 -14.51
N TYR A 91 -10.13 -7.77 -13.79
CA TYR A 91 -9.26 -8.45 -12.83
C TYR A 91 -9.31 -7.72 -11.48
N SER A 92 -10.52 -7.60 -10.92
CA SER A 92 -10.78 -6.81 -9.74
C SER A 92 -10.16 -7.43 -8.48
N ASN A 93 -10.26 -8.75 -8.31
CA ASN A 93 -9.68 -9.46 -7.17
C ASN A 93 -8.15 -9.47 -7.24
N LEU A 94 -7.58 -9.67 -8.43
CA LEU A 94 -6.13 -9.58 -8.65
C LEU A 94 -5.60 -8.18 -8.32
N THR A 95 -6.32 -7.14 -8.73
CA THR A 95 -5.98 -5.74 -8.44
C THR A 95 -6.05 -5.45 -6.93
N THR A 96 -7.07 -5.97 -6.24
CA THR A 96 -7.19 -5.87 -4.77
C THR A 96 -6.06 -6.60 -4.07
N ALA A 97 -5.71 -7.83 -4.49
CA ALA A 97 -4.60 -8.59 -3.93
C ALA A 97 -3.25 -7.87 -4.10
N LEU A 98 -3.01 -7.25 -5.27
CA LEU A 98 -1.82 -6.43 -5.51
C LEU A 98 -1.78 -5.15 -4.66
N ARG A 99 -2.93 -4.50 -4.46
CA ARG A 99 -3.03 -3.34 -3.55
C ARG A 99 -2.74 -3.75 -2.11
N ILE A 100 -3.30 -4.86 -1.63
CA ILE A 100 -2.99 -5.42 -0.31
C ILE A 100 -1.48 -5.65 -0.21
N TYR A 101 -0.87 -6.32 -1.19
CA TYR A 101 0.58 -6.54 -1.23
C TYR A 101 1.41 -5.25 -1.13
N LEU A 102 1.00 -4.19 -1.83
CA LEU A 102 1.70 -2.91 -1.86
C LEU A 102 1.50 -2.06 -0.59
N THR A 103 0.38 -2.25 0.12
CA THR A 103 0.12 -1.59 1.40
C THR A 103 0.77 -2.30 2.58
N LEU A 104 1.14 -3.58 2.44
CA LEU A 104 1.91 -4.27 3.45
C LEU A 104 3.29 -3.61 3.58
N PRO A 105 3.77 -3.33 4.80
CA PRO A 105 5.10 -2.78 5.02
C PRO A 105 6.15 -3.86 4.74
N VAL A 106 6.49 -4.04 3.45
CA VAL A 106 7.52 -4.99 3.01
C VAL A 106 8.91 -4.50 3.45
N SER A 107 9.13 -3.18 3.49
CA SER A 107 10.37 -2.58 3.98
C SER A 107 10.20 -1.91 5.34
N VAL A 108 10.90 -2.41 6.36
CA VAL A 108 10.95 -1.79 7.70
C VAL A 108 11.83 -0.53 7.70
N ALA A 109 12.70 -0.38 6.69
CA ALA A 109 13.71 0.67 6.61
C ALA A 109 13.14 2.11 6.61
N SER A 110 12.02 2.36 5.92
CA SER A 110 11.39 3.69 5.92
C SER A 110 10.84 4.05 7.31
N ASN A 111 10.25 3.06 7.99
CA ASN A 111 9.75 3.22 9.35
C ASN A 111 10.90 3.39 10.34
N GLU A 112 11.97 2.60 10.23
CA GLU A 112 13.18 2.73 11.06
C GLU A 112 13.85 4.09 10.90
N ARG A 113 13.96 4.60 9.66
CA ARG A 113 14.47 5.95 9.40
C ARG A 113 13.59 7.02 10.07
N SER A 114 12.28 6.89 9.96
CA SER A 114 11.32 7.81 10.58
C SER A 114 11.38 7.76 12.11
N PHE A 115 11.44 6.58 12.71
CA PHE A 115 11.59 6.38 14.15
C PHE A 115 12.95 6.85 14.68
N SER A 116 14.02 6.69 13.91
CA SER A 116 15.35 7.21 14.25
C SER A 116 15.35 8.74 14.32
N LYS A 117 14.74 9.41 13.34
CA LYS A 117 14.55 10.86 13.36
C LYS A 117 13.64 11.30 14.52
N LEU A 118 12.57 10.56 14.79
CA LEU A 118 11.67 10.82 15.91
C LEU A 118 12.40 10.72 17.26
N LYS A 119 13.31 9.75 17.41
CA LYS A 119 14.15 9.59 18.61
C LYS A 119 15.06 10.81 18.83
N ILE A 120 15.66 11.33 17.77
CA ILE A 120 16.48 12.55 17.82
C ILE A 120 15.63 13.76 18.26
N ILE A 121 14.46 13.94 17.64
CA ILE A 121 13.53 15.03 17.98
C ILE A 121 13.05 14.93 19.44
N LYS A 122 12.67 13.73 19.90
CA LYS A 122 12.27 13.48 21.29
C LYS A 122 13.38 13.80 22.28
N ASN A 123 14.62 13.41 21.97
CA ASN A 123 15.78 13.70 22.83
C ASN A 123 16.12 15.18 22.87
N TYR A 124 16.05 15.88 21.73
CA TYR A 124 16.32 17.31 21.66
C TYR A 124 15.24 18.14 22.40
N LEU A 125 13.96 17.78 22.25
CA LEU A 125 12.82 18.50 22.84
C LEU A 125 12.34 17.91 24.18
N ARG A 126 13.19 17.13 24.87
CA ARG A 126 12.84 16.25 26.00
C ARG A 126 12.09 16.94 27.15
N ASN A 127 12.33 18.24 27.35
CA ASN A 127 11.66 19.02 28.40
C ASN A 127 10.38 19.76 27.94
N LEU A 128 10.06 19.77 26.63
CA LEU A 128 8.96 20.54 26.06
C LEU A 128 7.80 19.69 25.54
N THR A 129 8.03 18.43 25.13
CA THR A 129 7.06 17.70 24.31
C THR A 129 6.48 16.49 25.04
N LYS A 130 5.25 16.62 25.56
CA LYS A 130 4.42 15.48 26.00
C LYS A 130 4.00 14.64 24.78
N GLN A 131 3.73 13.35 24.98
CA GLN A 131 3.32 12.43 23.91
C GLN A 131 2.13 12.97 23.10
N ASP A 132 1.13 13.56 23.77
CA ASP A 132 -0.04 14.16 23.09
C ASP A 132 0.34 15.30 22.14
N ARG A 133 1.30 16.15 22.54
CA ARG A 133 1.77 17.26 21.70
C ARG A 133 2.45 16.73 20.44
N LEU A 134 3.23 15.66 20.57
CA LEU A 134 3.94 15.05 19.46
C LEU A 134 2.99 14.38 18.48
N SER A 135 2.00 13.64 18.98
CA SER A 135 0.95 13.03 18.14
C SER A 135 0.16 14.08 17.37
N ASN A 136 -0.25 15.15 18.04
CA ASN A 136 -0.97 16.25 17.39
C ASN A 136 -0.12 16.95 16.32
N LEU A 137 1.17 17.15 16.57
CA LEU A 137 2.07 17.75 15.59
C LEU A 137 2.31 16.82 14.38
N ALA A 138 2.39 15.51 14.61
CA ALA A 138 2.50 14.53 13.54
C ALA A 138 1.26 14.54 12.63
N VAL A 139 0.07 14.65 13.21
CA VAL A 139 -1.19 14.78 12.44
C VAL A 139 -1.16 16.05 11.57
N ILE A 140 -0.76 17.19 12.13
CA ILE A 140 -0.65 18.45 11.38
C ILE A 140 0.36 18.32 10.24
N TYR A 141 1.48 17.61 10.45
CA TYR A 141 2.49 17.40 9.42
C TYR A 141 2.02 16.45 8.30
N ILE A 142 1.36 15.35 8.66
CA ILE A 142 0.78 14.41 7.68
C ILE A 142 -0.27 15.13 6.84
N GLU A 143 -1.15 15.89 7.47
CA GLU A 143 -2.24 16.64 6.85
C GLU A 143 -1.85 18.09 6.50
N HIS A 144 -0.58 18.36 6.23
CA HIS A 144 -0.06 19.72 6.06
C HIS A 144 -0.76 20.50 4.94
N GLU A 145 -1.22 19.83 3.87
CA GLU A 145 -1.98 20.45 2.78
C GLU A 145 -3.36 20.96 3.21
N LYS A 146 -3.98 20.28 4.19
CA LYS A 146 -5.23 20.74 4.79
C LYS A 146 -4.93 21.81 5.84
N ALA A 147 -3.88 21.62 6.63
CA ALA A 147 -3.46 22.57 7.66
C ALA A 147 -3.06 23.93 7.08
N SER A 148 -2.43 23.96 5.89
CA SER A 148 -2.04 25.21 5.22
C SER A 148 -3.23 26.05 4.75
N LYS A 149 -4.41 25.43 4.58
CA LYS A 149 -5.66 26.10 4.22
C LYS A 149 -6.40 26.66 5.44
N ILE A 150 -5.95 26.34 6.66
CA ILE A 150 -6.56 26.84 7.89
C ILE A 150 -6.07 28.27 8.13
N SER A 151 -7.02 29.20 8.28
CA SER A 151 -6.70 30.59 8.64
C SER A 151 -6.16 30.68 10.07
N TYR A 152 -4.99 31.30 10.22
CA TYR A 152 -4.41 31.55 11.54
C TYR A 152 -5.32 32.43 12.40
N ASP A 153 -6.03 33.39 11.82
CA ASP A 153 -6.93 34.28 12.54
C ASP A 153 -8.10 33.52 13.17
N ASP A 154 -8.62 32.50 12.47
CA ASP A 154 -9.72 31.68 12.98
C ASP A 154 -9.25 30.76 14.11
N VAL A 155 -8.02 30.25 14.02
CA VAL A 155 -7.40 29.47 15.09
C VAL A 155 -7.19 30.35 16.33
N ILE A 156 -6.70 31.59 16.15
CA ILE A 156 -6.51 32.54 17.25
C ILE A 156 -7.84 32.89 17.90
N LYS A 157 -8.88 33.21 17.11
CA LYS A 157 -10.23 33.50 17.62
C LYS A 157 -10.81 32.32 18.39
N THR A 158 -10.71 31.11 17.84
CA THR A 158 -11.20 29.89 18.48
C THR A 158 -10.45 29.60 19.79
N PHE A 159 -9.13 29.82 19.80
CA PHE A 159 -8.32 29.65 21.00
C PHE A 159 -8.65 30.70 22.06
N ALA A 160 -8.86 31.96 21.66
CA ALA A 160 -9.25 33.06 22.55
C ALA A 160 -10.67 32.87 23.13
N ALA A 161 -11.60 32.33 22.35
CA ALA A 161 -12.95 32.00 22.79
C ALA A 161 -12.99 30.85 23.82
N LYS A 162 -11.92 30.04 23.90
CA LYS A 162 -11.83 28.95 24.87
C LYS A 162 -11.61 29.54 26.27
N LYS A 163 -12.57 29.32 27.18
CA LYS A 163 -12.50 29.80 28.58
C LYS A 163 -11.15 29.47 29.22
N ARG A 164 -10.33 30.49 29.46
CA ARG A 164 -9.12 30.42 30.28
C ARG A 164 -9.54 30.08 31.72
N LYS A 165 -9.37 28.82 32.14
CA LYS A 165 -9.45 28.44 33.56
C LYS A 165 -8.20 28.94 34.29
N ILE A 166 -8.05 30.25 34.44
CA ILE A 166 -7.10 30.82 35.40
C ILE A 166 -7.77 30.67 36.76
N LYS A 167 -7.35 29.67 37.54
CA LYS A 167 -7.63 29.67 38.98
C LYS A 167 -6.70 30.70 39.60
N LEU A 168 -7.22 31.91 39.82
CA LEU A 168 -6.59 32.86 40.73
C LEU A 168 -6.62 32.21 42.12
N LYS A 169 -5.43 31.96 42.68
CA LYS A 169 -5.24 31.61 44.08
C LYS A 169 -5.05 32.89 44.88
#